data_AF-A0A968FPY0-F1
#
_entry.id   AF-A0A968FPY0-F1
#
_cell.length_a   1.000
_cell.length_b   1.000
_cell.length_c   1.000
_cell.angle_alpha   90.00
_cell.angle_beta   90.00
_cell.angle_gamma   90.00
#
_symmetry.space_group_name_H-M   'P 1'
#
loop_
_entity.id
_entity.type
_entity.pdbx_description
1 polymer ?
#
loop_
_entity_poly.entity_id
_entity_poly.type
_entity_poly.pdbx_seq_one_letter_code
_entity_poly.pdbx_strand_id
1 'polypeptide(L)' 'NGEQALEITETLVRSGAIDVVVIDSVAALVPRAELEGEMGDAHVGLQARL' A
#
# COMPACT_ATOMS: atom_id res chain seq x y z
N ASN A 1 4.07 -5.54 -0.06
CA ASN A 1 4.36 -4.09 0.07
C ASN A 1 3.05 -3.33 -0.10
N GLY A 2 3.04 -2.03 0.22
CA GLY A 2 1.83 -1.20 0.16
C GLY A 2 1.25 -1.11 -1.24
N GLU A 3 2.11 -1.02 -2.27
CA GLU A 3 1.71 -0.93 -3.67
C GLU A 3 0.88 -2.14 -4.11
N GLN A 4 1.34 -3.35 -3.78
CA GLN A 4 0.63 -4.59 -4.11
C GLN A 4 -0.73 -4.67 -3.39
N ALA A 5 -0.81 -4.21 -2.14
CA ALA A 5 -2.08 -4.18 -1.42
C ALA A 5 -3.10 -3.24 -2.08
N LEU A 6 -2.65 -2.09 -2.58
CA LEU A 6 -3.49 -1.14 -3.32
C LEU A 6 -3.85 -1.65 -4.73
N GLU A 7 -2.96 -2.37 -5.41
CA GLU A 7 -3.25 -3.01 -6.70
C GLU A 7 -4.32 -4.11 -6.59
N ILE A 8 -4.27 -4.90 -5.51
CA ILE A 8 -5.32 -5.87 -5.17
C ILE A 8 -6.63 -5.13 -4.91
N THR A 9 -6.59 -4.06 -4.12
CA THR A 9 -7.78 -3.23 -3.84
C THR A 9 -8.38 -2.67 -5.12
N GLU A 10 -7.55 -2.15 -6.05
CA GLU A 10 -8.00 -1.65 -7.34
C GLU A 10 -8.64 -2.77 -8.17
N THR A 11 -8.03 -3.95 -8.21
CA THR A 11 -8.57 -5.11 -8.94
C THR A 11 -9.95 -5.51 -8.39
N LEU A 12 -10.09 -5.56 -7.06
CA LEU A 12 -11.35 -5.86 -6.39
C LEU A 12 -12.42 -4.81 -6.70
N VAL A 13 -12.08 -3.51 -6.65
CA VAL A 13 -13.00 -2.43 -7.00
C VAL A 13 -13.42 -2.50 -8.47
N ARG A 14 -12.48 -2.73 -9.39
CA ARG A 14 -12.75 -2.84 -10.84
C ARG A 14 -13.62 -4.04 -11.19
N SER A 15 -13.56 -5.11 -10.39
CA SER A 15 -14.39 -6.30 -10.62
C SER A 15 -15.89 -6.02 -10.47
N GLY A 16 -16.27 -4.99 -9.70
CA GLY A 16 -17.67 -4.70 -9.36
C GLY A 16 -18.36 -5.79 -8.53
N ALA A 17 -17.62 -6.82 -8.07
CA ALA A 17 -18.16 -7.95 -7.33
C ALA A 17 -18.18 -7.74 -5.81
N ILE A 18 -17.54 -6.66 -5.32
CA ILE A 18 -17.37 -6.36 -3.90
C ILE A 18 -17.97 -4.99 -3.61
N ASP A 19 -18.88 -4.92 -2.63
CA ASP A 19 -19.54 -3.67 -2.23
C ASP A 19 -18.68 -2.80 -1.29
N VAL A 20 -17.87 -3.43 -0.43
CA VAL A 20 -17.05 -2.74 0.58
C VAL A 20 -15.69 -3.42 0.71
N VAL A 21 -14.63 -2.61 0.69
CA VAL A 21 -13.25 -3.04 0.99
C VAL A 21 -12.73 -2.22 2.18
N VAL A 22 -12.11 -2.88 3.15
CA VAL A 22 -11.53 -2.25 4.34
C VAL A 22 -10.02 -2.50 4.35
N ILE A 23 -9.25 -1.43 4.56
CA ILE A 23 -7.81 -1.50 4.77
C ILE A 23 -7.55 -1.31 6.26
N ASP A 24 -7.03 -2.34 6.92
CA ASP A 24 -6.59 -2.30 8.31
C ASP A 24 -5.09 -2.66 8.39
N SER A 25 -4.15 -1.72 8.52
CA SER A 25 -4.31 -0.25 8.58
C SER A 25 -3.40 0.45 7.58
N VAL A 26 -3.65 1.74 7.31
CA VAL A 26 -2.81 2.53 6.37
C VAL A 26 -1.36 2.60 6.83
N ALA A 27 -1.11 2.65 8.14
CA ALA A 27 0.25 2.67 8.69
C ALA A 27 1.06 1.41 8.36
N ALA A 28 0.40 0.30 8.03
CA ALA A 28 1.05 -0.95 7.62
C ALA A 28 1.31 -1.04 6.11
N LEU A 29 0.86 -0.07 5.31
CA LEU A 29 1.12 -0.02 3.87
C LEU A 29 2.52 0.53 3.58
N VAL A 30 3.53 -0.28 3.88
CA VAL A 30 4.95 0.09 3.72
C VAL A 30 5.35 -0.01 2.25
N PRO A 31 5.84 1.09 1.63
CA PRO A 31 6.34 1.09 0.26
C PRO A 31 7.44 0.04 0.06
N ARG A 32 7.50 -0.55 -1.13
CA ARG A 32 8.53 -1.56 -1.43
C ARG A 32 9.95 -1.04 -1.21
N ALA A 33 10.21 0.21 -1.59
CA ALA A 33 11.52 0.83 -1.41
C ALA A 33 11.92 0.96 0.07
N GLU A 34 10.96 1.14 0.98
CA GLU A 34 11.25 1.18 2.43
C GLU A 34 11.49 -0.22 3.00
N LEU A 35 10.82 -1.26 2.46
CA LEU A 35 11.07 -2.66 2.86
C LEU A 35 12.41 -3.22 2.35
N GLU A 36 12.86 -2.75 1.18
CA GLU A 36 14.12 -3.17 0.56
C GLU A 36 15.33 -2.32 1.01
N GLY A 37 15.08 -1.16 1.65
CA GLY A 37 16.11 -0.26 2.18
C GLY A 37 16.62 -0.66 3.58
N GLU A 38 17.55 0.12 4.13
CA GLU A 38 18.03 -0.11 5.49
C GLU A 38 17.25 0.71 6.53
N MET A 39 17.15 0.17 7.75
CA MET A 39 16.54 0.89 8.87
C MET A 39 17.34 2.15 9.19
N GLY A 40 16.69 3.31 9.09
CA GLY A 40 17.31 4.63 9.32
C GLY A 40 17.50 5.45 8.04
N ASP A 41 17.30 4.83 6.86
CA ASP A 41 17.32 5.56 5.60
C ASP A 41 16.13 6.52 5.47
N ALA A 42 16.41 7.74 5.01
CA ALA A 42 15.42 8.79 4.85
C ALA A 42 14.55 8.56 3.60
N HIS A 43 13.41 7.89 3.79
CA HIS A 43 12.41 7.66 2.74
C HIS A 43 11.28 8.70 2.82
N VAL A 44 11.59 9.96 2.50
CA VAL A 44 10.65 11.08 2.70
C VAL A 44 9.45 10.98 1.76
N GLY A 45 8.26 10.82 2.35
CA GLY A 45 6.98 10.97 1.66
C GLY A 45 6.63 9.83 0.70
N LEU A 46 7.31 8.68 0.77
CA LEU A 46 6.97 7.53 -0.09
C LEU A 46 5.57 7.00 0.22
N GLN A 47 5.24 6.82 1.50
CA GLN A 47 3.92 6.35 1.91
C GLN A 47 2.79 7.29 1.45
N ALA A 48 3.03 8.61 1.46
CA ALA A 48 2.05 9.62 1.03
C ALA A 48 1.84 9.69 -0.50
N ARG A 49 2.69 9.02 -1.28
CA ARG A 49 2.61 8.96 -2.76
C ARG A 49 2.06 7.64 -3.28
N LEU A 50 1.81 6.68 -2.39
CA LEU A 50 1.03 5.47 -2.68
C LEU A 50 -0.41 5.85 -3.01
#